data_AF-A0AA86ZVQ9-F1
#
_entry.id   AF-A0AA86ZVQ9-F1
#
_cell.length_a   1.000
_cell.length_b   1.000
_cell.length_c   1.000
_cell.angle_alpha   90.00
_cell.angle_beta   90.00
_cell.angle_gamma   90.00
#
_symmetry.space_group_name_H-M   'P 1'
#
loop_
_entity.id
_entity.type
_entity.pdbx_description
1 polymer ?
#
loop_
_entity_poly.entity_id
_entity_poly.type
_entity_poly.pdbx_seq_one_letter_code
_entity_poly.pdbx_strand_id
1 'polypeptide(L)'
;MQEISTKLDETSPDYKVKFTPASIEFDDYGKLKEETDEIYKRYNGYVVVPENLKGDKAIAADLNKKAKALKAAKSAVRKQALKPLDEFNEQMDALIDEITDVSGQIHQGLKDYREQGIKLRHEANIKHIDKMAEKFGLTHEDIAYDVKWDNKSNNWKKIEETINQLLEKAAQERDFKNEKITLITEAAEKEQILPDSYINLIDDLTISEILARIKSDGKRQRELSSKKDEPVKQAVKGNSVIDTTTGEVVGETKVAYLKITGSDEQMKKLVEFIKNNGLKVEPIER
;
A
#
# COMPACT_ATOMS: atom_id res chain seq x y z
N MET A 1 -64.07 -16.12 -14.12
CA MET A 1 -62.73 -16.57 -14.55
C MET A 1 -62.05 -15.38 -15.19
N GLN A 2 -60.84 -15.06 -14.75
CA GLN A 2 -60.01 -13.96 -15.28
C GLN A 2 -58.90 -14.56 -16.14
N GLU A 3 -58.47 -13.83 -17.17
CA GLU A 3 -57.39 -14.20 -18.09
C GLU A 3 -56.40 -13.03 -18.16
N ILE A 4 -55.12 -13.32 -17.93
CA ILE A 4 -54.01 -12.39 -18.16
C ILE A 4 -53.14 -13.00 -19.25
N SER A 5 -52.61 -12.14 -20.12
CA SER A 5 -51.75 -12.56 -21.21
C SER A 5 -50.43 -11.81 -21.18
N THR A 6 -49.34 -12.47 -21.55
CA THR A 6 -47.99 -11.89 -21.56
C THR A 6 -47.21 -12.40 -22.77
N LYS A 7 -46.38 -11.52 -23.32
CA LYS A 7 -45.40 -11.86 -24.38
C LYS A 7 -44.00 -11.59 -23.86
N LEU A 8 -43.05 -12.44 -24.25
CA LEU A 8 -41.63 -12.25 -23.92
C LEU A 8 -40.98 -11.16 -24.78
N ASP A 9 -41.38 -11.08 -26.05
CA ASP A 9 -40.99 -10.03 -27.01
C ASP A 9 -42.05 -9.86 -28.12
N GLU A 10 -41.78 -8.97 -29.09
CA GLU A 10 -42.70 -8.69 -30.20
C GLU A 10 -42.98 -9.91 -31.10
N THR A 11 -42.07 -10.88 -31.15
CA THR A 11 -42.15 -12.08 -31.99
C THR A 11 -42.70 -13.31 -31.26
N SER A 12 -42.74 -13.25 -29.93
CA SER A 12 -43.18 -14.33 -29.07
C SER A 12 -44.70 -14.55 -29.14
N PRO A 13 -45.15 -15.81 -29.06
CA PRO A 13 -46.57 -16.11 -28.91
C PRO A 13 -47.11 -15.52 -27.60
N ASP A 14 -48.43 -15.36 -27.54
CA ASP A 14 -49.10 -14.82 -26.37
C ASP A 14 -49.34 -15.92 -25.33
N TYR A 15 -48.72 -15.80 -24.15
CA TYR A 15 -48.81 -16.77 -23.06
C TYR A 15 -49.96 -16.40 -22.13
N LYS A 16 -50.99 -17.24 -22.12
CA LYS A 16 -52.25 -17.00 -21.41
C LYS A 16 -52.29 -17.72 -20.08
N VAL A 17 -52.56 -16.98 -19.01
CA VAL A 17 -52.79 -17.48 -17.66
C VAL A 17 -54.25 -17.27 -17.29
N LYS A 18 -54.96 -18.37 -17.03
CA LYS A 18 -56.35 -18.35 -16.56
C LYS A 18 -56.39 -18.60 -15.07
N PHE A 19 -57.14 -17.80 -14.33
CA PHE A 19 -57.31 -17.97 -12.90
C PHE A 19 -58.72 -17.61 -12.42
N THR A 20 -59.07 -18.12 -11.26
CA THR A 20 -60.30 -17.79 -10.55
C THR A 20 -59.94 -17.36 -9.14
N PRO A 21 -60.36 -16.17 -8.68
CA PRO A 21 -60.15 -15.76 -7.29
C PRO A 21 -60.69 -16.82 -6.33
N ALA A 22 -59.97 -17.04 -5.22
CA ALA A 22 -60.43 -17.94 -4.18
C ALA A 22 -61.77 -17.44 -3.61
N SER A 23 -62.85 -18.20 -3.84
CA SER A 23 -64.14 -17.97 -3.20
C SER A 23 -64.19 -18.77 -1.89
N ILE A 24 -64.52 -18.11 -0.79
CA ILE A 24 -64.63 -18.73 0.53
C ILE A 24 -66.05 -18.52 1.03
N GLU A 25 -66.79 -19.61 1.17
CA GLU A 25 -68.13 -19.65 1.75
C GLU A 25 -68.03 -20.20 3.18
N PHE A 26 -68.69 -19.54 4.14
CA PHE A 26 -68.68 -19.94 5.54
C PHE A 26 -70.10 -19.99 6.09
N ASP A 27 -70.87 -20.97 5.61
CA ASP A 27 -72.30 -21.11 5.87
C ASP A 27 -72.64 -21.20 7.37
N ASP A 28 -71.81 -21.90 8.15
CA ASP A 28 -71.98 -22.08 9.59
C ASP A 28 -71.39 -20.95 10.46
N TYR A 29 -70.96 -19.83 9.86
CA TYR A 29 -70.42 -18.70 10.62
C TYR A 29 -71.40 -18.19 11.69
N GLY A 30 -72.69 -18.13 11.37
CA GLY A 30 -73.74 -17.70 12.31
C GLY A 30 -73.78 -18.57 13.57
N LYS A 31 -73.81 -19.89 13.40
CA LYS A 31 -73.80 -20.85 14.51
C LYS A 31 -72.53 -20.73 15.36
N LEU A 32 -71.37 -20.67 14.70
CA LEU A 32 -70.10 -20.53 15.41
C LEU A 32 -69.99 -19.21 16.17
N LYS A 33 -70.57 -18.14 15.61
CA LYS A 33 -70.62 -16.82 16.26
C LYS A 33 -71.51 -16.86 17.50
N GLU A 34 -72.67 -17.49 17.42
CA GLU A 34 -73.58 -17.69 18.56
C GLU A 34 -72.90 -18.48 19.68
N GLU A 35 -72.26 -19.61 19.38
CA GLU A 35 -71.49 -20.39 20.37
C GLU A 35 -70.36 -19.55 21.01
N THR A 36 -69.65 -18.77 20.20
CA THR A 36 -68.59 -17.89 20.69
C THR A 36 -69.14 -16.79 21.60
N ASP A 37 -70.32 -16.24 21.27
CA ASP A 37 -70.98 -15.21 22.07
C ASP A 37 -71.49 -15.76 23.40
N GLU A 38 -71.97 -16.99 23.45
CA GLU A 38 -72.34 -17.67 24.69
C GLU A 38 -71.12 -17.90 25.59
N ILE A 39 -70.01 -18.39 25.02
CA ILE A 39 -68.74 -18.55 25.74
C ILE A 39 -68.29 -17.20 26.30
N TYR A 40 -68.35 -16.14 25.50
CA TYR A 40 -67.99 -14.80 25.92
C TYR A 40 -68.89 -14.31 27.06
N LYS A 41 -70.22 -14.39 26.92
CA LYS A 41 -71.17 -14.01 27.98
C LYS A 41 -70.93 -14.75 29.29
N ARG A 42 -70.55 -16.04 29.21
CA ARG A 42 -70.35 -16.89 30.39
C ARG A 42 -69.09 -16.56 31.18
N TYR A 43 -68.00 -16.21 30.49
CA TYR A 43 -66.68 -16.05 31.11
C TYR A 43 -66.14 -14.61 31.10
N ASN A 44 -66.83 -13.68 30.45
CA ASN A 44 -66.45 -12.28 30.49
C ASN A 44 -66.59 -11.72 31.91
N GLY A 45 -65.52 -11.12 32.43
CA GLY A 45 -65.47 -10.64 33.82
C GLY A 45 -65.28 -11.75 34.87
N TYR A 46 -64.93 -12.97 34.48
CA TYR A 46 -64.66 -14.08 35.40
C TYR A 46 -63.48 -13.75 36.35
N VAL A 47 -63.69 -13.93 37.66
CA VAL A 47 -62.68 -13.71 38.70
C VAL A 47 -62.18 -15.05 39.23
N VAL A 48 -60.86 -15.26 39.16
CA VAL A 48 -60.18 -16.45 39.68
C VAL A 48 -60.15 -16.41 41.21
N VAL A 49 -60.43 -17.54 41.86
CA VAL A 49 -60.43 -17.65 43.32
C VAL A 49 -59.46 -18.73 43.82
N PRO A 50 -58.71 -18.50 44.92
CA PRO A 50 -57.68 -19.42 45.41
C PRO A 50 -58.20 -20.84 45.69
N GLU A 51 -59.45 -20.96 46.12
CA GLU A 51 -60.07 -22.22 46.53
C GLU A 51 -60.39 -23.15 45.35
N ASN A 52 -60.49 -22.60 44.11
CA ASN A 52 -60.85 -23.35 42.90
C ASN A 52 -59.77 -23.32 41.81
N LEU A 53 -58.51 -23.03 42.14
CA LEU A 53 -57.43 -22.88 41.15
C LEU A 53 -57.30 -24.04 40.15
N LYS A 54 -57.61 -25.27 40.55
CA LYS A 54 -57.59 -26.43 39.63
C LYS A 54 -58.69 -26.33 38.57
N GLY A 55 -59.90 -25.91 38.95
CA GLY A 55 -61.01 -25.70 38.03
C GLY A 55 -60.75 -24.51 37.09
N ASP A 56 -60.24 -23.40 37.64
CA ASP A 56 -59.97 -22.18 36.87
C ASP A 56 -58.91 -22.42 35.78
N LYS A 57 -57.86 -23.18 36.11
CA LYS A 57 -56.87 -23.65 35.13
C LYS A 57 -57.48 -24.53 34.04
N ALA A 58 -58.43 -25.39 34.39
CA ALA A 58 -59.11 -26.25 33.42
C ALA A 58 -60.01 -25.43 32.47
N ILE A 59 -60.72 -24.42 32.99
CA ILE A 59 -61.52 -23.48 32.18
C ILE A 59 -60.61 -22.74 31.19
N ALA A 60 -59.51 -22.15 31.67
CA ALA A 60 -58.56 -21.44 30.80
C ALA A 60 -57.97 -22.36 29.72
N ALA A 61 -57.65 -23.61 30.06
CA ALA A 61 -57.14 -24.59 29.11
C ALA A 61 -58.17 -24.93 28.02
N ASP A 62 -59.45 -25.10 28.37
CA ASP A 62 -60.52 -25.36 27.41
C ASP A 62 -60.75 -24.18 26.45
N LEU A 63 -60.80 -22.95 26.96
CA LEU A 63 -60.91 -21.75 26.13
C LEU A 63 -59.74 -21.63 25.15
N ASN A 64 -58.52 -21.86 25.62
CA ASN A 64 -57.33 -21.87 24.77
C ASN A 64 -57.39 -22.97 23.70
N LYS A 65 -57.92 -24.15 24.03
CA LYS A 65 -58.09 -25.25 23.08
C LYS A 65 -59.07 -24.85 21.96
N LYS A 66 -60.20 -24.23 22.30
CA LYS A 66 -61.19 -23.74 21.33
C LYS A 66 -60.60 -22.65 20.43
N ALA A 67 -59.92 -21.65 21.00
CA ALA A 67 -59.24 -20.61 20.24
C ALA A 67 -58.17 -21.18 19.28
N LYS A 68 -57.41 -22.18 19.74
CA LYS A 68 -56.41 -22.87 18.91
C LYS A 68 -57.06 -23.61 17.74
N ALA A 69 -58.21 -24.24 17.94
CA ALA A 69 -58.96 -24.90 16.86
C ALA A 69 -59.40 -23.91 15.78
N LEU A 70 -59.93 -22.74 16.17
CA LEU A 70 -60.29 -21.67 15.23
C LEU A 70 -59.07 -21.16 14.44
N LYS A 71 -57.94 -20.96 15.14
CA LYS A 71 -56.69 -20.54 14.50
C LYS A 71 -56.19 -21.59 13.50
N ALA A 72 -56.30 -22.88 13.84
CA ALA A 72 -55.93 -23.97 12.94
C ALA A 72 -56.82 -24.03 11.70
N ALA A 73 -58.14 -23.91 11.86
CA ALA A 73 -59.09 -23.86 10.74
C ALA A 73 -58.80 -22.67 9.80
N LYS A 74 -58.62 -21.46 10.36
CA LYS A 74 -58.20 -20.27 9.60
C LYS A 74 -56.92 -20.54 8.79
N SER A 75 -55.91 -21.14 9.42
CA SER A 75 -54.63 -21.44 8.76
C SER A 75 -54.78 -22.48 7.66
N ALA A 76 -55.62 -23.50 7.85
CA ALA A 76 -55.85 -24.55 6.87
C ALA A 76 -56.54 -23.99 5.61
N VAL A 77 -57.61 -23.20 5.78
CA VAL A 77 -58.30 -22.53 4.65
C VAL A 77 -57.34 -21.62 3.91
N ARG A 78 -56.56 -20.79 4.62
CA ARG A 78 -55.55 -19.92 3.99
C ARG A 78 -54.55 -20.71 3.16
N LYS A 79 -54.01 -21.81 3.70
CA LYS A 79 -53.02 -22.64 3.01
C LYS A 79 -53.60 -23.24 1.72
N GLN A 80 -54.84 -23.74 1.77
CA GLN A 80 -55.48 -24.31 0.59
C GLN A 80 -55.83 -23.25 -0.46
N ALA A 81 -56.34 -22.09 -0.02
CA ALA A 81 -56.72 -21.00 -0.91
C ALA A 81 -55.52 -20.37 -1.64
N LEU A 82 -54.36 -20.30 -0.98
CA LEU A 82 -53.14 -19.72 -1.57
C LEU A 82 -52.29 -20.71 -2.35
N LYS A 83 -52.43 -22.02 -2.12
CA LYS A 83 -51.60 -23.05 -2.77
C LYS A 83 -51.49 -22.90 -4.30
N PRO A 84 -52.58 -22.68 -5.06
CA PRO A 84 -52.46 -22.52 -6.52
C PRO A 84 -51.69 -21.27 -6.94
N LEU A 85 -51.75 -20.20 -6.13
CA LEU A 85 -50.98 -18.97 -6.36
C LEU A 85 -49.50 -19.19 -6.03
N ASP A 86 -49.21 -19.89 -4.93
CA ASP A 86 -47.84 -20.22 -4.54
C ASP A 86 -47.16 -21.09 -5.62
N GLU A 87 -47.83 -22.12 -6.12
CA GLU A 87 -47.34 -22.98 -7.21
C GLU A 87 -47.11 -22.20 -8.52
N PHE A 88 -48.01 -21.26 -8.85
CA PHE A 88 -47.84 -20.39 -10.01
C PHE A 88 -46.62 -19.48 -9.87
N ASN A 89 -46.43 -18.86 -8.70
CA ASN A 89 -45.29 -17.99 -8.43
C ASN A 89 -43.98 -18.78 -8.52
N GLU A 90 -43.89 -19.97 -7.93
CA GLU A 90 -42.71 -20.83 -8.03
C GLU A 90 -42.35 -21.16 -9.48
N GLN A 91 -43.35 -21.44 -10.33
CA GLN A 91 -43.12 -21.70 -11.75
C GLN A 91 -42.63 -20.45 -12.50
N MET A 92 -43.23 -19.29 -12.23
CA MET A 92 -42.83 -18.04 -12.88
C MET A 92 -41.44 -17.59 -12.43
N ASP A 93 -41.13 -17.69 -11.15
CA ASP A 93 -39.83 -17.35 -10.58
C ASP A 93 -38.74 -18.24 -11.17
N ALA A 94 -38.99 -19.55 -11.33
CA ALA A 94 -38.05 -20.45 -11.99
C ALA A 94 -37.73 -20.04 -13.43
N LEU A 95 -38.75 -19.62 -14.21
CA LEU A 95 -38.55 -19.14 -15.58
C LEU A 95 -37.79 -17.80 -15.63
N ILE A 96 -38.05 -16.90 -14.68
CA ILE A 96 -37.33 -15.63 -14.55
C ILE A 96 -35.87 -15.89 -14.19
N ASP A 97 -35.61 -16.80 -13.25
CA ASP A 97 -34.28 -17.18 -12.80
C ASP A 97 -33.45 -17.78 -13.95
N GLU A 98 -34.02 -18.67 -14.77
CA GLU A 98 -33.34 -19.21 -15.95
C GLU A 98 -32.89 -18.11 -16.93
N ILE A 99 -33.78 -17.14 -17.24
CA ILE A 99 -33.47 -16.05 -18.16
C ILE A 99 -32.42 -15.11 -17.56
N THR A 100 -32.55 -14.77 -16.28
CA THR A 100 -31.64 -13.84 -15.61
C THR A 100 -30.25 -14.44 -15.39
N ASP A 101 -30.14 -15.75 -15.12
CA ASP A 101 -28.87 -16.46 -15.03
C ASP A 101 -28.11 -16.41 -16.36
N VAL A 102 -28.76 -16.79 -17.47
CA VAL A 102 -28.14 -16.75 -18.81
C VAL A 102 -27.71 -15.32 -19.17
N SER A 103 -28.55 -14.32 -18.91
CA SER A 103 -28.22 -12.92 -19.10
C SER A 103 -26.99 -12.49 -18.27
N GLY A 104 -26.94 -12.91 -17.00
CA GLY A 104 -25.81 -12.66 -16.09
C GLY A 104 -24.50 -13.26 -16.61
N GLN A 105 -24.54 -14.51 -17.09
CA GLN A 105 -23.37 -15.17 -17.70
C GLN A 105 -22.86 -14.44 -18.94
N ILE A 106 -23.77 -13.98 -19.81
CA ILE A 106 -23.40 -13.18 -21.00
C ILE A 106 -22.76 -11.86 -20.58
N HIS A 107 -23.34 -11.15 -19.62
CA HIS A 107 -22.77 -9.91 -19.10
C HIS A 107 -21.37 -10.10 -18.51
N GLN A 108 -21.17 -11.19 -17.77
CA GLN A 108 -19.85 -11.52 -17.24
C GLN A 108 -18.85 -11.83 -18.36
N GLY A 109 -19.23 -12.64 -19.35
CA GLY A 109 -18.38 -12.93 -20.50
C GLY A 109 -17.98 -11.67 -21.30
N LEU A 110 -18.90 -10.72 -21.47
CA LEU A 110 -18.62 -9.43 -22.11
C LEU A 110 -17.62 -8.58 -21.29
N LYS A 111 -17.75 -8.60 -19.96
CA LYS A 111 -16.81 -7.92 -19.06
C LYS A 111 -15.42 -8.54 -19.14
N ASP A 112 -15.33 -9.86 -19.07
CA ASP A 112 -14.06 -10.59 -19.14
C ASP A 112 -13.35 -10.35 -20.48
N TYR A 113 -14.09 -10.40 -21.59
CA TYR A 113 -13.55 -10.07 -22.91
C TYR A 113 -13.01 -8.64 -22.99
N ARG A 114 -13.74 -7.66 -22.42
CA ARG A 114 -13.30 -6.27 -22.37
C ARG A 114 -12.01 -6.12 -21.55
N GLU A 115 -11.94 -6.75 -20.38
CA GLU A 115 -10.77 -6.72 -19.50
C GLU A 115 -9.55 -7.39 -20.12
N GLN A 116 -9.72 -8.55 -20.76
CA GLN A 116 -8.66 -9.20 -21.52
C GLN A 116 -8.14 -8.29 -22.64
N GLY A 117 -9.04 -7.62 -23.36
CA GLY A 117 -8.67 -6.64 -24.37
C GLY A 117 -7.88 -5.46 -23.81
N ILE A 118 -8.21 -4.98 -22.60
CA ILE A 118 -7.47 -3.92 -21.90
C ILE A 118 -6.05 -4.42 -21.55
N LYS A 119 -5.93 -5.61 -20.96
CA LYS A 119 -4.62 -6.20 -20.60
C LYS A 119 -3.70 -6.37 -21.81
N LEU A 120 -4.21 -6.91 -22.92
CA LEU A 120 -3.42 -7.08 -24.14
C LEU A 120 -2.97 -5.74 -24.73
N ARG A 121 -3.80 -4.70 -24.66
CA ARG A 121 -3.42 -3.35 -25.08
C ARG A 121 -2.37 -2.75 -24.14
N HIS A 122 -2.51 -2.95 -22.84
CA HIS A 122 -1.53 -2.51 -21.85
C HIS A 122 -0.14 -3.09 -22.14
N GLU A 123 -0.05 -4.40 -22.35
CA GLU A 123 1.21 -5.06 -22.70
C GLU A 123 1.79 -4.55 -24.03
N ALA A 124 0.95 -4.30 -25.04
CA ALA A 124 1.38 -3.74 -26.31
C ALA A 124 1.86 -2.29 -26.17
N ASN A 125 1.16 -1.49 -25.37
CA ASN A 125 1.45 -0.09 -25.08
C ASN A 125 2.80 0.04 -24.36
N ILE A 126 3.06 -0.79 -23.33
CA ILE A 126 4.36 -0.84 -22.63
C ILE A 126 5.48 -1.11 -23.63
N LYS A 127 5.36 -2.16 -24.45
CA LYS A 127 6.37 -2.50 -25.47
C LYS A 127 6.61 -1.38 -26.47
N HIS A 128 5.58 -0.60 -26.79
CA HIS A 128 5.69 0.55 -27.68
C HIS A 128 6.38 1.72 -27.01
N ILE A 129 6.03 2.02 -25.76
CA ILE A 129 6.67 3.05 -24.94
C ILE A 129 8.16 2.73 -24.76
N ASP A 130 8.52 1.48 -24.43
CA ASP A 130 9.92 1.07 -24.28
C ASP A 130 10.72 1.35 -25.55
N LYS A 131 10.20 0.97 -26.73
CA LYS A 131 10.85 1.29 -28.01
C LYS A 131 11.01 2.79 -28.24
N MET A 132 10.04 3.60 -27.81
CA MET A 132 10.16 5.05 -27.90
C MET A 132 11.17 5.61 -26.90
N ALA A 133 11.31 4.98 -25.74
CA ALA A 133 12.19 5.37 -24.65
C ALA A 133 13.66 5.00 -24.92
N GLU A 134 13.93 3.96 -25.71
CA GLU A 134 15.28 3.53 -26.13
C GLU A 134 16.11 4.69 -26.68
N LYS A 135 15.52 5.59 -27.48
CA LYS A 135 16.24 6.74 -28.08
C LYS A 135 16.74 7.75 -27.03
N PHE A 136 16.18 7.72 -25.83
CA PHE A 136 16.59 8.54 -24.70
C PHE A 136 17.45 7.78 -23.68
N GLY A 137 17.64 6.46 -23.84
CA GLY A 137 18.23 5.61 -22.82
C GLY A 137 17.36 5.51 -21.57
N LEU A 138 16.04 5.51 -21.76
CA LEU A 138 15.02 5.38 -20.72
C LEU A 138 14.16 4.13 -20.98
N THR A 139 13.26 3.84 -20.06
CA THR A 139 12.25 2.78 -20.12
C THR A 139 10.86 3.36 -19.83
N HIS A 140 9.81 2.56 -19.99
CA HIS A 140 8.46 2.96 -19.60
C HIS A 140 8.32 3.28 -18.10
N GLU A 141 9.23 2.79 -17.23
CA GLU A 141 9.20 3.07 -15.79
C GLU A 141 9.62 4.51 -15.45
N ASP A 142 10.32 5.19 -16.36
CA ASP A 142 10.80 6.56 -16.18
C ASP A 142 9.72 7.62 -16.42
N ILE A 143 8.51 7.21 -16.86
CA ILE A 143 7.38 8.11 -17.09
C ILE A 143 6.12 7.61 -16.39
N ALA A 144 5.24 8.54 -16.00
CA ALA A 144 3.95 8.18 -15.44
C ALA A 144 3.02 7.62 -16.52
N TYR A 145 2.59 6.37 -16.36
CA TYR A 145 1.63 5.72 -17.24
C TYR A 145 0.19 6.18 -16.94
N ASP A 146 -0.58 6.57 -17.97
CA ASP A 146 -2.02 6.84 -17.82
C ASP A 146 -2.85 5.61 -18.24
N VAL A 147 -3.57 5.02 -17.30
CA VAL A 147 -4.48 3.88 -17.52
C VAL A 147 -5.49 4.14 -18.63
N LYS A 148 -5.83 5.41 -18.89
CA LYS A 148 -6.71 5.76 -20.01
C LYS A 148 -6.13 5.33 -21.34
N TRP A 149 -4.81 5.24 -21.52
CA TRP A 149 -4.16 4.84 -22.77
C TRP A 149 -4.59 3.44 -23.24
N ASP A 150 -5.07 2.58 -22.34
CA ASP A 150 -5.58 1.25 -22.66
C ASP A 150 -7.01 1.23 -23.22
N ASN A 151 -7.67 2.39 -23.35
CA ASN A 151 -9.00 2.48 -23.94
C ASN A 151 -8.95 2.37 -25.47
N LYS A 152 -9.78 1.49 -26.04
CA LYS A 152 -9.85 1.22 -27.48
C LYS A 152 -10.21 2.46 -28.33
N SER A 153 -10.95 3.42 -27.76
CA SER A 153 -11.43 4.61 -28.47
C SER A 153 -10.41 5.74 -28.58
N ASN A 154 -9.22 5.59 -28.01
CA ASN A 154 -8.24 6.67 -28.00
C ASN A 154 -7.55 6.88 -29.34
N ASN A 155 -7.08 8.11 -29.54
CA ASN A 155 -6.22 8.46 -30.66
C ASN A 155 -4.76 8.20 -30.27
N TRP A 156 -4.20 7.09 -30.76
CA TRP A 156 -2.83 6.68 -30.44
C TRP A 156 -1.78 7.71 -30.82
N LYS A 157 -1.96 8.45 -31.93
CA LYS A 157 -0.99 9.49 -32.34
C LYS A 157 -0.84 10.60 -31.29
N LYS A 158 -1.95 11.03 -30.68
CA LYS A 158 -1.91 12.02 -29.59
C LYS A 158 -1.26 11.48 -28.32
N ILE A 159 -1.46 10.19 -28.06
CA ILE A 159 -0.83 9.50 -26.94
C ILE A 159 0.69 9.42 -27.17
N GLU A 160 1.14 9.07 -28.37
CA GLU A 160 2.56 9.08 -28.74
C GLU A 160 3.21 10.46 -28.60
N GLU A 161 2.53 11.53 -29.01
CA GLU A 161 3.01 12.91 -28.80
C GLU A 161 3.19 13.21 -27.31
N THR A 162 2.22 12.80 -26.48
CA THR A 162 2.28 12.98 -25.02
C THR A 162 3.42 12.16 -24.40
N ILE A 163 3.56 10.90 -24.78
CA ILE A 163 4.64 10.01 -24.32
C ILE A 163 5.99 10.57 -24.71
N ASN A 164 6.16 11.07 -25.94
CA ASN A 164 7.41 11.72 -26.36
C ASN A 164 7.76 12.91 -25.47
N GLN A 165 6.81 13.79 -25.17
CA GLN A 165 7.05 14.94 -24.28
C GLN A 165 7.44 14.50 -22.87
N LEU A 166 6.82 13.45 -22.33
CA LEU A 166 7.18 12.89 -21.03
C LEU A 166 8.60 12.31 -21.03
N LEU A 167 8.97 11.58 -22.07
CA LEU A 167 10.31 11.00 -22.23
C LEU A 167 11.38 12.08 -22.42
N GLU A 168 11.11 13.10 -23.23
CA GLU A 168 12.01 14.26 -23.41
C GLU A 168 12.27 14.97 -22.07
N LYS A 169 11.20 15.17 -21.29
CA LYS A 169 11.30 15.79 -19.97
C LYS A 169 12.11 14.92 -19.01
N ALA A 170 11.83 13.62 -18.95
CA ALA A 170 12.57 12.68 -18.09
C ALA A 170 14.06 12.62 -18.47
N ALA A 171 14.38 12.64 -19.77
CA ALA A 171 15.76 12.68 -20.26
C ALA A 171 16.46 13.98 -19.83
N GLN A 172 15.80 15.13 -19.97
CA GLN A 172 16.35 16.42 -19.52
C GLN A 172 16.60 16.45 -18.02
N GLU A 173 15.68 15.92 -17.21
CA GLU A 173 15.83 15.84 -15.75
C GLU A 173 17.03 14.96 -15.35
N ARG A 174 17.19 13.80 -16.01
CA ARG A 174 18.33 12.91 -15.82
C ARG A 174 19.64 13.59 -16.20
N ASP A 175 19.70 14.21 -17.38
CA ASP A 175 20.92 14.84 -17.89
C ASP A 175 21.32 16.03 -17.00
N PHE A 176 20.36 16.84 -16.55
CA PHE A 176 20.61 17.92 -15.59
C PHE A 176 21.12 17.40 -14.22
N LYS A 177 20.58 16.27 -13.74
CA LYS A 177 21.09 15.62 -12.52
C LYS A 177 22.53 15.14 -12.71
N ASN A 178 22.84 14.53 -13.84
CA ASN A 178 24.19 14.08 -14.18
C ASN A 178 25.17 15.25 -14.28
N GLU A 179 24.79 16.36 -14.90
CA GLU A 179 25.63 17.58 -14.94
C GLU A 179 25.94 18.11 -13.53
N LYS A 180 24.94 18.16 -12.63
CA LYS A 180 25.18 18.52 -11.23
C LYS A 180 26.16 17.58 -10.54
N ILE A 181 26.00 16.26 -10.74
CA ILE A 181 26.91 15.25 -10.18
C ILE A 181 28.33 15.49 -10.67
N THR A 182 28.52 15.74 -11.96
CA THR A 182 29.84 16.04 -12.54
C THR A 182 30.46 17.28 -11.89
N LEU A 183 29.71 18.39 -11.80
CA LEU A 183 30.21 19.62 -11.17
C LEU A 183 30.58 19.44 -9.69
N ILE A 184 29.77 18.68 -8.94
CA ILE A 184 30.05 18.34 -7.54
C ILE A 184 31.32 17.50 -7.43
N THR A 185 31.46 16.50 -8.29
CA THR A 185 32.63 15.60 -8.33
C THR A 185 33.91 16.39 -8.61
N GLU A 186 33.93 17.20 -9.67
CA GLU A 186 35.08 18.04 -10.02
C GLU A 186 35.46 19.02 -8.89
N ALA A 187 34.46 19.62 -8.22
CA ALA A 187 34.70 20.53 -7.11
C ALA A 187 35.26 19.81 -5.87
N ALA A 188 34.75 18.62 -5.56
CA ALA A 188 35.22 17.80 -4.46
C ALA A 188 36.65 17.29 -4.70
N GLU A 189 36.96 16.84 -5.91
CA GLU A 189 38.30 16.42 -6.31
C GLU A 189 39.32 17.56 -6.18
N LYS A 190 38.97 18.76 -6.64
CA LYS A 190 39.81 19.96 -6.50
C LYS A 190 40.14 20.29 -5.04
N GLU A 191 39.19 20.05 -4.15
CA GLU A 191 39.32 20.26 -2.71
C GLU A 191 39.86 19.03 -1.96
N GLN A 192 40.15 17.93 -2.67
CA GLN A 192 40.65 16.66 -2.15
C GLN A 192 39.74 16.01 -1.09
N ILE A 193 38.42 16.11 -1.30
CA ILE A 193 37.39 15.50 -0.46
C ILE A 193 36.51 14.54 -1.25
N LEU A 194 35.85 13.61 -0.56
CA LEU A 194 34.94 12.65 -1.18
C LEU A 194 33.62 13.30 -1.61
N PRO A 195 33.11 13.03 -2.83
CA PRO A 195 31.92 13.68 -3.38
C PRO A 195 30.59 13.11 -2.86
N ASP A 196 30.53 11.87 -2.41
CA ASP A 196 29.29 11.11 -2.14
C ASP A 196 28.32 11.85 -1.21
N SER A 197 28.84 12.42 -0.12
CA SER A 197 28.03 13.15 0.86
C SER A 197 27.38 14.40 0.28
N TYR A 198 27.96 14.99 -0.77
CA TYR A 198 27.45 16.17 -1.45
C TYR A 198 26.50 15.80 -2.59
N ILE A 199 26.74 14.69 -3.28
CA ILE A 199 25.83 14.15 -4.31
C ILE A 199 24.45 13.83 -3.71
N ASN A 200 24.42 13.28 -2.49
CA ASN A 200 23.16 13.00 -1.79
C ASN A 200 22.32 14.25 -1.48
N LEU A 201 22.88 15.46 -1.59
CA LEU A 201 22.19 16.72 -1.32
C LEU A 201 21.55 17.34 -2.57
N ILE A 202 21.71 16.74 -3.75
CA ILE A 202 21.27 17.30 -5.04
C ILE A 202 19.76 17.55 -5.11
N ASP A 203 18.99 16.72 -4.40
CA ASP A 203 17.53 16.80 -4.38
C ASP A 203 17.02 17.83 -3.32
N ASP A 204 17.87 18.21 -2.36
CA ASP A 204 17.51 19.12 -1.25
C ASP A 204 18.06 20.55 -1.39
N LEU A 205 19.20 20.71 -2.08
CA LEU A 205 19.95 21.97 -2.14
C LEU A 205 20.27 22.40 -3.56
N THR A 206 20.50 23.70 -3.74
CA THR A 206 20.97 24.24 -5.01
C THR A 206 22.44 23.87 -5.24
N ILE A 207 22.83 23.75 -6.51
CA ILE A 207 24.23 23.47 -6.89
C ILE A 207 25.21 24.48 -6.27
N SER A 208 24.81 25.75 -6.17
CA SER A 208 25.64 26.81 -5.60
C SER A 208 25.89 26.62 -4.10
N GLU A 209 24.87 26.20 -3.35
CA GLU A 209 25.00 25.90 -1.92
C GLU A 209 25.91 24.70 -1.67
N ILE A 210 25.77 23.66 -2.49
CA ILE A 210 26.61 22.45 -2.39
C ILE A 210 28.07 22.81 -2.71
N LEU A 211 28.33 23.53 -3.80
CA LEU A 211 29.68 23.97 -4.17
C LEU A 211 30.32 24.87 -3.09
N ALA A 212 29.54 25.73 -2.44
CA ALA A 212 30.02 26.56 -1.33
C ALA A 212 30.43 25.72 -0.10
N ARG A 213 29.66 24.66 0.22
CA ARG A 213 29.98 23.72 1.30
C ARG A 213 31.28 22.97 1.02
N ILE A 214 31.42 22.40 -0.17
CA ILE A 214 32.63 21.71 -0.63
C ILE A 214 33.87 22.60 -0.42
N LYS A 215 33.80 23.84 -0.89
CA LYS A 215 34.89 24.82 -0.76
C LYS A 215 35.22 25.14 0.71
N SER A 216 34.20 25.30 1.54
CA SER A 216 34.35 25.58 2.98
C SER A 216 35.01 24.41 3.71
N ASP A 217 34.55 23.19 3.45
CA ASP A 217 35.07 21.97 4.08
C ASP A 217 36.50 21.66 3.63
N GLY A 218 36.80 21.82 2.34
CA GLY A 218 38.17 21.69 1.80
C GLY A 218 39.14 22.72 2.39
N LYS A 219 38.70 23.97 2.59
CA LYS A 219 39.50 24.98 3.30
C LYS A 219 39.78 24.56 4.74
N ARG A 220 38.76 24.10 5.47
CA ARG A 220 38.90 23.62 6.86
C ARG A 220 39.88 22.45 6.95
N GLN A 221 39.81 21.51 6.01
CA GLN A 221 40.73 20.37 5.98
C GLN A 221 42.18 20.81 5.72
N ARG A 222 42.41 21.74 4.80
CA ARG A 222 43.74 22.31 4.55
C ARG A 222 44.32 23.01 5.79
N GLU A 223 43.52 23.83 6.47
CA GLU A 223 43.94 24.49 7.71
C GLU A 223 44.30 23.50 8.84
N LEU A 224 43.53 22.40 8.95
CA LEU A 224 43.82 21.33 9.93
C LEU A 224 45.10 20.55 9.60
N SER A 225 45.37 20.31 8.32
CA SER A 225 46.60 19.66 7.87
C SER A 225 47.83 20.55 8.08
N SER A 226 47.74 21.84 7.74
CA SER A 226 48.86 22.79 7.94
C SER A 226 49.23 23.02 9.41
N LYS A 227 48.31 22.83 10.35
CA LYS A 227 48.60 22.92 11.80
C LYS A 227 49.29 21.67 12.36
N LYS A 228 49.33 20.55 11.65
CA LYS A 228 50.02 19.32 12.09
C LYS A 228 51.51 19.28 11.73
N ASP A 229 51.97 20.17 10.86
CA ASP A 229 53.37 20.24 10.38
C ASP A 229 54.25 21.24 11.15
N GLU A 230 53.79 21.81 12.28
CA GLU A 230 54.71 22.53 13.17
C GLU A 230 55.62 21.53 13.90
N PRO A 231 56.96 21.58 13.72
CA PRO A 231 57.85 20.63 14.38
C PRO A 231 57.85 20.88 15.88
N VAL A 232 57.45 19.87 16.66
CA VAL A 232 57.61 19.89 18.12
C VAL A 232 59.12 19.82 18.42
N LYS A 233 59.74 20.95 18.77
CA LYS A 233 61.17 21.03 19.08
C LYS A 233 61.43 20.55 20.50
N GLN A 234 61.59 19.24 20.67
CA GLN A 234 61.96 18.63 21.96
C GLN A 234 63.47 18.38 22.03
N ALA A 235 64.07 18.61 23.18
CA ALA A 235 65.49 18.35 23.43
C ALA A 235 65.69 17.60 24.76
N VAL A 236 66.66 16.68 24.80
CA VAL A 236 67.00 15.93 26.02
C VAL A 236 68.04 16.69 26.84
N LYS A 237 67.69 17.09 28.08
CA LYS A 237 68.62 17.72 29.02
C LYS A 237 68.60 16.97 30.36
N GLY A 238 69.71 16.30 30.68
CA GLY A 238 69.79 15.43 31.85
C GLY A 238 68.88 14.21 31.70
N ASN A 239 67.99 13.98 32.67
CA ASN A 239 67.05 12.84 32.69
C ASN A 239 65.66 13.16 32.12
N SER A 240 65.47 14.34 31.53
CA SER A 240 64.16 14.85 31.10
C SER A 240 64.16 15.30 29.63
N VAL A 241 63.02 15.11 28.95
CA VAL A 241 62.72 15.66 27.62
C VAL A 241 62.01 16.99 27.82
N ILE A 242 62.54 18.07 27.23
CA ILE A 242 62.06 19.44 27.41
C ILE A 242 61.58 20.00 26.07
N ASP A 243 60.42 20.65 26.06
CA ASP A 243 59.99 21.47 24.93
C ASP A 243 60.82 22.75 24.89
N THR A 244 61.60 22.94 23.84
CA THR A 244 62.54 24.07 23.73
C THR A 244 61.83 25.41 23.45
N THR A 245 60.52 25.40 23.22
CA THR A 245 59.70 26.58 22.96
C THR A 245 59.06 27.11 24.24
N THR A 246 58.64 26.22 25.14
CA THR A 246 57.95 26.59 26.40
C THR A 246 58.82 26.39 27.65
N GLY A 247 59.88 25.60 27.56
CA GLY A 247 60.75 25.25 28.69
C GLY A 247 60.16 24.21 29.65
N GLU A 248 59.01 23.62 29.33
CA GLU A 248 58.34 22.62 30.16
C GLU A 248 58.91 21.20 29.95
N VAL A 249 58.93 20.41 31.02
CA VAL A 249 59.32 18.99 30.98
C VAL A 249 58.15 18.18 30.44
N VAL A 250 58.35 17.54 29.28
CA VAL A 250 57.32 16.79 28.54
C VAL A 250 57.45 15.27 28.71
N GLY A 251 58.50 14.79 29.39
CA GLY A 251 58.66 13.36 29.68
C GLY A 251 60.03 12.96 30.25
N GLU A 252 60.19 11.66 30.53
CA GLU A 252 61.43 11.03 31.02
C GLU A 252 62.29 10.47 29.89
N THR A 253 63.61 10.45 30.09
CA THR A 253 64.57 9.93 29.08
C THR A 253 64.49 8.42 28.99
N LYS A 254 64.49 7.88 27.77
CA LYS A 254 64.64 6.43 27.51
C LYS A 254 65.96 6.16 26.78
N VAL A 255 66.69 5.14 27.24
CA VAL A 255 67.96 4.71 26.64
C VAL A 255 67.76 3.36 25.95
N ALA A 256 68.27 3.23 24.73
CA ALA A 256 68.30 1.98 23.96
C ALA A 256 69.69 1.76 23.36
N TYR A 257 70.16 0.51 23.37
CA TYR A 257 71.44 0.12 22.79
C TYR A 257 71.23 -0.49 21.40
N LEU A 258 71.82 0.13 20.38
CA LEU A 258 71.68 -0.28 18.99
C LEU A 258 73.04 -0.70 18.44
N LYS A 259 73.12 -1.90 17.84
CA LYS A 259 74.29 -2.32 17.05
C LYS A 259 74.05 -1.95 15.59
N ILE A 260 74.86 -1.02 15.08
CA ILE A 260 74.75 -0.50 13.73
C ILE A 260 76.05 -0.82 12.99
N THR A 261 75.95 -1.24 11.73
CA THR A 261 77.11 -1.57 10.88
C THR A 261 77.03 -0.73 9.61
N GLY A 262 78.11 -0.05 9.27
CA GLY A 262 78.18 0.84 8.11
C GLY A 262 79.61 1.35 7.90
N SER A 263 79.85 2.06 6.81
CA SER A 263 81.13 2.74 6.54
C SER A 263 81.30 3.98 7.43
N ASP A 264 82.53 4.49 7.53
CA ASP A 264 82.84 5.72 8.29
C ASP A 264 81.98 6.92 7.86
N GLU A 265 81.71 7.04 6.55
CA GLU A 265 80.89 8.12 6.02
C GLU A 265 79.41 7.97 6.39
N GLN A 266 78.90 6.73 6.40
CA GLN A 266 77.53 6.43 6.84
C GLN A 266 77.37 6.70 8.35
N MET A 267 78.38 6.35 9.14
CA MET A 267 78.37 6.60 10.59
C MET A 267 78.43 8.09 10.92
N LYS A 268 79.23 8.89 10.19
CA LYS A 268 79.26 10.36 10.35
C LYS A 268 77.89 11.00 10.08
N LYS A 269 77.26 10.65 8.96
CA LYS A 269 75.92 11.16 8.59
C LYS A 269 74.86 10.78 9.62
N LEU A 270 74.92 9.57 10.16
CA LEU A 270 74.01 9.12 11.21
C LEU A 270 74.19 9.91 12.51
N VAL A 271 75.43 10.14 12.95
CA VAL A 271 75.71 10.92 14.17
C VAL A 271 75.23 12.36 14.02
N GLU A 272 75.42 12.99 12.87
CA GLU A 272 74.88 14.33 12.58
C GLU A 272 73.36 14.36 12.64
N PHE A 273 72.69 13.37 12.02
CA PHE A 273 71.23 13.26 12.07
C PHE A 273 70.71 13.15 13.50
N ILE A 274 71.32 12.29 14.33
CA ILE A 274 70.90 12.11 15.73
C ILE A 274 71.04 13.42 16.51
N LYS A 275 72.17 14.13 16.36
CA LYS A 275 72.41 15.41 17.05
C LYS A 275 71.44 16.50 16.60
N ASN A 276 71.17 16.60 15.29
CA ASN A 276 70.24 17.59 14.74
C ASN A 276 68.80 17.39 15.23
N ASN A 277 68.44 16.15 15.60
CA ASN A 277 67.14 15.81 16.17
C ASN A 277 67.12 15.84 17.71
N GLY A 278 68.14 16.44 18.36
CA GLY A 278 68.15 16.63 19.82
C GLY A 278 68.36 15.35 20.64
N LEU A 279 68.77 14.26 19.98
CA LEU A 279 69.07 12.97 20.60
C LEU A 279 70.56 12.87 20.94
N LYS A 280 70.91 12.04 21.92
CA LYS A 280 72.30 11.74 22.31
C LYS A 280 72.71 10.37 21.78
N VAL A 281 73.95 10.27 21.30
CA VAL A 281 74.59 9.02 20.89
C VAL A 281 75.95 8.91 21.57
N GLU A 282 76.22 7.75 22.15
CA GLU A 282 77.47 7.40 22.80
C GLU A 282 78.01 6.10 22.18
N PRO A 283 79.29 6.04 21.79
CA PRO A 283 79.89 4.80 21.31
C PRO A 283 79.99 3.80 22.48
N ILE A 284 79.60 2.56 22.22
CA ILE A 284 79.83 1.46 23.17
C ILE A 284 81.22 0.89 22.85
N GLU A 285 82.17 1.05 23.78
CA GLU A 285 83.46 0.36 23.68
C GLU A 285 83.23 -1.16 23.71
N ARG A 286 83.88 -1.88 22.80
CA ARG A 286 83.82 -3.35 22.73
C ARG A 286 84.77 -4.00 23.73
#